data_AF-A0A2N5U118-F1
#
_entry.id   AF-A0A2N5U118-F1
#
_cell.length_a   1.000
_cell.length_b   1.000
_cell.length_c   1.000
_cell.angle_alpha   90.00
_cell.angle_beta   90.00
_cell.angle_gamma   90.00
#
_symmetry.space_group_name_H-M   'P 1'
#
loop_
_entity.id
_entity.type
_entity.pdbx_description
1 polymer ?
#
loop_
_entity_poly.entity_id
_entity_poly.type
_entity_poly.pdbx_seq_one_letter_code
_entity_poly.pdbx_strand_id
1 'polypeptide(L)'
;MLKLMDVSDNSAEGVGQVFELLMGQLGLTVEEFFGRIQPMDGDLGTVQNFNCLRSQRAPSAYPQDQLNNIIFQLGVSHTLWNIASEIFSHHFGNASDSKDCGAWQYLQALGFPAEKAIQKKDFTLMVNQMEKVLESMLYYCLRVITKTARKQLGEEKPVIPTNEWNKIVNQCYETNCTARARKAAESRDCPKLHNMLVQSHDFSSVVEAKRSMKAGDT
;
A
#
# COMPACT_ATOMS: atom_id res chain seq x y z
N MET A 1 25.09 15.72 -7.94
CA MET A 1 24.14 15.59 -6.82
C MET A 1 23.62 17.00 -6.53
N LEU A 2 22.29 17.18 -6.48
CA LEU A 2 21.69 18.48 -6.16
C LEU A 2 21.96 18.83 -4.70
N LYS A 3 22.26 20.10 -4.43
CA LYS A 3 22.44 20.64 -3.08
C LYS A 3 21.07 20.84 -2.44
N LEU A 4 21.03 20.62 -1.12
CA LEU A 4 19.88 20.96 -0.29
C LEU A 4 19.57 22.46 -0.44
N MET A 5 18.29 22.80 -0.54
CA MET A 5 17.83 24.17 -0.68
C MET A 5 17.07 24.56 0.59
N ASP A 6 17.40 25.72 1.16
CA ASP A 6 16.76 26.27 2.37
C ASP A 6 15.67 27.28 1.96
N VAL A 7 14.69 26.79 1.21
CA VAL A 7 13.56 27.57 0.70
C VAL A 7 12.26 26.81 0.96
N SER A 8 11.22 27.56 1.32
CA SER A 8 9.87 27.05 1.54
C SER A 8 9.24 26.67 0.20
N ASP A 9 8.65 25.48 0.09
CA ASP A 9 7.91 25.02 -1.11
C ASP A 9 6.38 25.17 -0.96
N ASN A 10 5.95 25.69 0.18
CA ASN A 10 4.56 25.84 0.61
C ASN A 10 3.93 27.20 0.22
N SER A 11 4.57 27.96 -0.67
CA SER A 11 4.01 29.18 -1.27
C SER A 11 4.40 29.32 -2.74
N ALA A 12 3.63 30.08 -3.53
CA ALA A 12 3.94 30.32 -4.94
C ALA A 12 5.31 31.01 -5.15
N GLU A 13 5.64 31.98 -4.29
CA GLU A 13 6.95 32.65 -4.29
C GLU A 13 8.07 31.66 -3.95
N GLY A 14 7.85 30.85 -2.92
CA GLY A 14 8.81 29.82 -2.49
C GLY A 14 9.09 28.77 -3.57
N VAL A 15 8.05 28.27 -4.25
CA VAL A 15 8.20 27.36 -5.40
C VAL A 15 8.98 28.03 -6.55
N GLY A 16 8.75 29.33 -6.80
CA GLY A 16 9.54 30.10 -7.77
C GLY A 16 11.02 30.10 -7.43
N GLN A 17 11.36 30.35 -6.16
CA GLN A 17 12.74 30.33 -5.66
C GLN A 17 13.36 28.93 -5.76
N VAL A 18 12.60 27.85 -5.50
CA VAL A 18 13.04 26.47 -5.73
C VAL A 18 13.43 26.25 -7.19
N PHE A 19 12.61 26.71 -8.14
CA PHE A 19 12.92 26.55 -9.56
C PHE A 19 14.15 27.36 -9.98
N GLU A 20 14.31 28.59 -9.50
CA GLU A 20 15.52 29.40 -9.76
C GLU A 20 16.79 28.71 -9.26
N LEU A 21 16.76 28.18 -8.04
CA LEU A 21 17.88 27.45 -7.46
C LEU A 21 18.17 26.15 -8.22
N LEU A 22 17.15 25.40 -8.65
CA LEU A 22 17.31 24.20 -9.47
C LEU A 22 17.94 24.52 -10.82
N MET A 23 17.44 25.55 -11.53
CA MET A 23 18.01 26.00 -12.80
C MET A 23 19.47 26.40 -12.64
N GLY A 24 19.80 27.16 -11.60
CA GLY A 24 21.18 27.56 -11.29
C GLY A 24 22.10 26.38 -10.99
N GLN A 25 21.62 25.38 -10.25
CA GLN A 25 22.41 24.17 -9.95
C GLN A 25 22.59 23.24 -11.15
N LEU A 26 21.61 23.18 -12.05
CA LEU A 26 21.65 22.35 -13.26
C LEU A 26 22.29 23.08 -14.46
N GLY A 27 22.54 24.39 -14.35
CA GLY A 27 23.08 25.22 -15.42
C GLY A 27 22.13 25.35 -16.61
N LEU A 28 20.81 25.29 -16.38
CA LEU A 28 19.79 25.34 -17.42
C LEU A 28 19.25 26.74 -17.60
N THR A 29 18.98 27.13 -18.85
CA THR A 29 18.17 28.33 -19.11
C THR A 29 16.70 28.08 -18.77
N VAL A 30 15.91 29.15 -18.66
CA VAL A 30 14.46 29.07 -18.45
C VAL A 30 13.80 28.21 -19.53
N GLU A 31 14.17 28.43 -20.79
CA GLU A 31 13.62 27.69 -21.94
C GLU A 31 14.00 26.21 -21.89
N GLU A 32 15.24 25.89 -21.52
CA GLU A 32 15.69 24.50 -21.39
C GLU A 32 15.02 23.78 -20.22
N PHE A 33 14.76 24.49 -19.11
CA PHE A 33 14.12 23.93 -17.93
C PHE A 33 12.63 23.64 -18.18
N PHE A 34 11.89 24.62 -18.73
CA PHE A 34 10.47 24.47 -19.06
C PHE A 34 10.22 23.72 -20.38
N GLY A 35 11.25 23.49 -21.19
CA GLY A 35 11.19 22.62 -22.37
C GLY A 35 11.31 21.13 -22.04
N ARG A 36 11.67 20.77 -20.80
CA ARG A 36 11.85 19.38 -20.35
C ARG A 36 10.62 18.86 -19.59
N ILE A 37 10.45 17.55 -19.63
CA ILE A 37 9.45 16.86 -18.79
C ILE A 37 9.86 16.99 -17.31
N GLN A 38 8.94 17.45 -16.48
CA GLN A 38 9.12 17.65 -15.05
C GLN A 38 8.18 16.72 -14.28
N PRO A 39 8.68 15.57 -13.77
CA PRO A 39 7.90 14.74 -12.87
C PRO A 39 7.81 15.41 -11.49
N MET A 40 6.61 15.54 -10.97
CA MET A 40 6.33 16.09 -9.64
C MET A 40 5.44 15.13 -8.85
N ASP A 41 5.63 15.05 -7.54
CA ASP A 41 4.70 14.35 -6.64
C ASP A 41 3.71 15.36 -6.06
N GLY A 42 2.49 14.92 -5.81
CA GLY A 42 1.45 15.75 -5.22
C GLY A 42 0.26 14.95 -4.75
N ASP A 43 -0.40 15.43 -3.70
CA ASP A 43 -1.68 14.85 -3.29
C ASP A 43 -2.77 15.05 -4.36
N LEU A 44 -3.88 14.31 -4.23
CA LEU A 44 -4.97 14.36 -5.20
C LEU A 44 -5.53 15.78 -5.41
N GLY A 45 -5.62 16.58 -4.35
CA GLY A 45 -6.13 17.95 -4.43
C GLY A 45 -5.20 18.85 -5.23
N THR A 46 -3.90 18.74 -4.99
CA THR A 46 -2.84 19.44 -5.73
C THR A 46 -2.87 19.06 -7.20
N VAL A 47 -2.97 17.77 -7.52
CA VAL A 47 -3.06 17.28 -8.90
C VAL A 47 -4.33 17.77 -9.59
N GLN A 48 -5.48 17.78 -8.91
CA GLN A 48 -6.74 18.30 -9.47
C GLN A 48 -6.66 19.81 -9.74
N ASN A 49 -6.14 20.59 -8.79
CA ASN A 49 -5.96 22.03 -8.94
C ASN A 49 -4.99 22.35 -10.09
N PHE A 50 -3.88 21.62 -10.19
CA PHE A 50 -2.93 21.77 -11.29
C PHE A 50 -3.59 21.48 -12.64
N ASN A 51 -4.34 20.39 -12.76
CA ASN A 51 -5.04 20.05 -14.01
C ASN A 51 -6.08 21.10 -14.41
N CYS A 52 -6.77 21.69 -13.44
CA CYS A 52 -7.67 22.82 -13.66
C CYS A 52 -6.92 24.04 -14.21
N LEU A 53 -5.81 24.44 -13.56
CA LEU A 53 -4.95 25.54 -14.00
C LEU A 53 -4.37 25.32 -15.39
N ARG A 54 -3.86 24.11 -15.67
CA ARG A 54 -3.35 23.73 -16.99
C ARG A 54 -4.42 23.88 -18.08
N SER A 55 -5.65 23.46 -17.79
CA SER A 55 -6.78 23.60 -18.73
C SER A 55 -7.14 25.07 -18.98
N GLN A 56 -7.02 25.94 -17.97
CA GLN A 56 -7.28 27.38 -18.12
C GLN A 56 -6.19 28.12 -18.90
N ARG A 57 -4.93 27.67 -18.82
CA ARG A 57 -3.79 28.30 -19.51
C ARG A 57 -3.53 27.75 -20.91
N ALA A 58 -4.25 26.68 -21.30
CA ALA A 58 -4.17 26.12 -22.63
C ALA A 58 -5.15 26.84 -23.58
N PRO A 59 -4.71 27.28 -24.78
CA PRO A 59 -3.35 27.22 -25.33
C PRO A 59 -2.54 28.51 -25.07
N SER A 60 -1.31 28.40 -24.57
CA SER A 60 -0.29 29.48 -24.60
C SER A 60 0.81 29.15 -25.60
N ALA A 61 1.51 30.10 -26.21
CA ALA A 61 2.68 29.79 -27.05
C ALA A 61 3.96 29.54 -26.23
N TYR A 62 3.96 29.92 -24.95
CA TYR A 62 5.13 29.91 -24.08
C TYR A 62 5.15 28.66 -23.18
N PRO A 63 6.25 27.88 -23.16
CA PRO A 63 6.35 26.64 -22.37
C PRO A 63 6.04 26.82 -20.89
N GLN A 64 6.48 27.93 -20.28
CA GLN A 64 6.26 28.25 -18.87
C GLN A 64 4.78 28.49 -18.52
N ASP A 65 3.95 28.85 -19.49
CA ASP A 65 2.53 29.14 -19.28
C ASP A 65 1.65 27.93 -19.57
N GLN A 66 2.06 27.03 -20.48
CA GLN A 66 1.27 25.88 -20.89
C GLN A 66 1.24 24.74 -19.84
N LEU A 67 2.26 24.59 -19.00
CA LEU A 67 2.39 23.53 -17.98
C LEU A 67 2.27 22.08 -18.53
N ASN A 68 2.31 21.89 -19.85
CA ASN A 68 2.16 20.57 -20.50
C ASN A 68 3.35 19.65 -20.27
N ASN A 69 4.50 20.23 -19.96
CA ASN A 69 5.74 19.52 -19.67
C ASN A 69 5.77 18.99 -18.22
N ILE A 70 4.83 19.36 -17.35
CA ILE A 70 4.77 18.86 -15.97
C ILE A 70 3.85 17.65 -15.91
N ILE A 71 4.35 16.57 -15.32
CA ILE A 71 3.62 15.33 -15.08
C ILE A 71 3.54 15.12 -13.58
N PHE A 72 2.32 15.10 -13.05
CA PHE A 72 2.11 14.73 -11.67
C PHE A 72 2.00 13.21 -11.52
N GLN A 73 2.83 12.66 -10.66
CA GLN A 73 2.59 11.38 -10.03
C GLN A 73 1.68 11.65 -8.82
N LEU A 74 0.56 10.94 -8.74
CA LEU A 74 -0.27 10.98 -7.54
C LEU A 74 0.50 10.37 -6.39
N GLY A 75 0.49 11.06 -5.24
CA GLY A 75 1.09 10.56 -4.01
C GLY A 75 0.60 9.15 -3.72
N VAL A 76 1.53 8.18 -3.77
CA VAL A 76 1.24 6.74 -3.71
C VAL A 76 0.45 6.39 -2.43
N SER A 77 0.66 7.15 -1.35
CA SER A 77 -0.05 7.04 -0.08
C SER A 77 -1.57 7.17 -0.19
N HIS A 78 -2.07 8.19 -0.89
CA HIS A 78 -3.52 8.40 -1.00
C HIS A 78 -4.20 7.33 -1.84
N THR A 79 -3.55 6.91 -2.93
CA THR A 79 -4.02 5.81 -3.77
C THR A 79 -4.07 4.51 -2.96
N LEU A 80 -3.00 4.21 -2.22
CA LEU A 80 -2.97 3.05 -1.32
C LEU A 80 -4.08 3.11 -0.28
N TRP A 81 -4.29 4.26 0.37
CA TRP A 81 -5.31 4.42 1.40
C TRP A 81 -6.72 4.16 0.88
N ASN A 82 -7.06 4.68 -0.31
CA ASN A 82 -8.36 4.45 -0.93
C ASN A 82 -8.56 2.98 -1.30
N ILE A 83 -7.57 2.36 -1.93
CA ILE A 83 -7.62 0.93 -2.31
C ILE A 83 -7.70 0.05 -1.05
N ALA A 84 -6.88 0.33 -0.04
CA ALA A 84 -6.87 -0.39 1.22
C ALA A 84 -8.22 -0.28 1.95
N SER A 85 -8.82 0.91 1.98
CA SER A 85 -10.14 1.12 2.59
C SER A 85 -11.21 0.28 1.91
N GLU A 86 -11.21 0.20 0.58
CA GLU A 86 -12.20 -0.57 -0.18
C GLU A 86 -12.00 -2.08 0.03
N ILE A 87 -10.76 -2.57 -0.10
CA ILE A 87 -10.40 -3.97 0.15
C ILE A 87 -10.76 -4.37 1.58
N PHE A 88 -10.44 -3.53 2.57
CA PHE A 88 -10.72 -3.85 3.95
C PHE A 88 -12.22 -3.89 4.21
N SER A 89 -12.99 -2.93 3.67
CA SER A 89 -14.44 -2.90 3.81
C SER A 89 -15.10 -4.12 3.17
N HIS A 90 -14.64 -4.53 1.98
CA HIS A 90 -15.13 -5.72 1.29
C HIS A 90 -14.93 -6.99 2.11
N HIS A 91 -13.75 -7.16 2.71
CA HIS A 91 -13.40 -8.34 3.50
C HIS A 91 -13.74 -8.21 4.99
N PHE A 92 -14.32 -7.09 5.42
CA PHE A 92 -14.49 -6.81 6.85
C PHE A 92 -15.41 -7.82 7.51
N GLY A 93 -16.53 -8.14 6.85
CA GLY A 93 -17.57 -9.04 7.33
C GLY A 93 -18.58 -8.37 8.27
N ASN A 94 -19.53 -9.15 8.77
CA ASN A 94 -20.57 -8.70 9.69
C ASN A 94 -20.28 -9.12 11.14
N ALA A 95 -19.79 -8.18 11.97
CA ALA A 95 -19.49 -8.43 13.38
C ALA A 95 -20.73 -8.76 14.25
N SER A 96 -21.94 -8.52 13.75
CA SER A 96 -23.18 -8.91 14.45
C SER A 96 -23.61 -10.35 14.16
N ASP A 97 -23.02 -11.00 13.16
CA ASP A 97 -23.26 -12.42 12.84
C ASP A 97 -22.06 -13.27 13.27
N SER A 98 -22.24 -14.09 14.30
CA SER A 98 -21.17 -14.97 14.81
C SER A 98 -20.77 -16.09 13.85
N LYS A 99 -21.54 -16.31 12.77
CA LYS A 99 -21.20 -17.26 11.70
C LYS A 99 -20.35 -16.64 10.61
N ASP A 100 -20.31 -15.31 10.53
CA ASP A 100 -19.45 -14.58 9.62
C ASP A 100 -17.99 -14.75 10.04
N CYS A 101 -17.10 -14.96 9.07
CA CYS A 101 -15.67 -15.21 9.30
C CYS A 101 -14.80 -14.12 8.65
N GLY A 102 -15.29 -12.88 8.57
CA GLY A 102 -14.58 -11.75 8.00
C GLY A 102 -13.40 -11.28 8.85
N ALA A 103 -12.73 -10.22 8.37
CA ALA A 103 -11.57 -9.63 9.03
C ALA A 103 -11.83 -9.23 10.50
N TRP A 104 -13.05 -8.83 10.84
CA TRP A 104 -13.42 -8.43 12.21
C TRP A 104 -13.10 -9.51 13.25
N GLN A 105 -13.26 -10.79 12.90
CA GLN A 105 -13.05 -11.90 13.82
C GLN A 105 -11.56 -12.06 14.16
N TYR A 106 -10.67 -11.87 13.17
CA TYR A 106 -9.22 -11.87 13.37
C TYR A 106 -8.80 -10.73 14.28
N LEU A 107 -9.36 -9.54 14.09
CA LEU A 107 -9.05 -8.37 14.91
C LEU A 107 -9.45 -8.58 16.37
N GLN A 108 -10.68 -9.07 16.60
CA GLN A 108 -11.12 -9.39 17.96
C GLN A 108 -10.25 -10.45 18.62
N ALA A 109 -9.86 -11.50 17.88
CA ALA A 109 -8.97 -12.54 18.38
C ALA A 109 -7.56 -12.01 18.72
N LEU A 110 -7.10 -10.98 18.02
CA LEU A 110 -5.84 -10.27 18.27
C LEU A 110 -5.97 -9.19 19.38
N GLY A 111 -7.15 -9.02 19.97
CA GLY A 111 -7.41 -8.03 21.03
C GLY A 111 -7.66 -6.61 20.51
N PHE A 112 -7.93 -6.44 19.21
CA PHE A 112 -8.23 -5.15 18.60
C PHE A 112 -9.76 -4.96 18.45
N PRO A 113 -10.34 -3.83 18.92
CA PRO A 113 -11.76 -3.54 18.73
C PRO A 113 -12.10 -3.36 17.25
N ALA A 114 -12.90 -4.27 16.69
CA ALA A 114 -13.20 -4.29 15.26
C ALA A 114 -13.85 -2.97 14.77
N GLU A 115 -14.65 -2.32 15.62
CA GLU A 115 -15.35 -1.06 15.30
C GLU A 115 -14.37 0.11 15.03
N LYS A 116 -13.12 -0.02 15.51
CA LYS A 116 -12.06 0.97 15.33
C LYS A 116 -11.17 0.68 14.13
N ALA A 117 -11.43 -0.39 13.37
CA ALA A 117 -10.50 -0.86 12.34
C ALA A 117 -10.53 -0.01 11.07
N ILE A 118 -11.72 0.41 10.64
CA ILE A 118 -11.92 1.23 9.44
C ILE A 118 -12.15 2.67 9.89
N GLN A 119 -11.08 3.46 9.96
CA GLN A 119 -11.14 4.88 10.34
C GLN A 119 -10.59 5.77 9.22
N LYS A 120 -11.45 6.64 8.67
CA LYS A 120 -11.06 7.64 7.66
C LYS A 120 -10.05 8.68 8.15
N LYS A 121 -9.84 8.77 9.47
CA LYS A 121 -8.90 9.73 10.09
C LYS A 121 -7.51 9.14 10.32
N ASP A 122 -7.37 7.82 10.29
CA ASP A 122 -6.10 7.14 10.58
C ASP A 122 -5.91 5.93 9.64
N PHE A 123 -5.54 6.24 8.40
CA PHE A 123 -5.27 5.23 7.38
C PHE A 123 -4.04 4.38 7.71
N THR A 124 -3.08 4.95 8.43
CA THR A 124 -1.89 4.20 8.88
C THR A 124 -2.29 3.08 9.82
N LEU A 125 -3.14 3.36 10.81
CA LEU A 125 -3.68 2.35 11.72
C LEU A 125 -4.47 1.29 10.94
N MET A 126 -5.33 1.71 10.02
CA MET A 126 -6.12 0.80 9.18
C MET A 126 -5.23 -0.20 8.42
N VAL A 127 -4.21 0.30 7.71
CA VAL A 127 -3.29 -0.58 6.96
C VAL A 127 -2.45 -1.44 7.90
N ASN A 128 -2.07 -0.96 9.08
CA ASN A 128 -1.42 -1.79 10.10
C ASN A 128 -2.32 -2.96 10.55
N GLN A 129 -3.63 -2.74 10.70
CA GLN A 129 -4.56 -3.81 11.06
C GLN A 129 -4.70 -4.84 9.94
N MET A 130 -4.76 -4.42 8.67
CA MET A 130 -4.74 -5.35 7.54
C MET A 130 -3.48 -6.22 7.54
N GLU A 131 -2.31 -5.62 7.82
CA GLU A 131 -1.05 -6.37 7.97
C GLU A 131 -1.11 -7.40 9.09
N LYS A 132 -1.69 -7.05 10.25
CA LYS A 132 -1.84 -8.00 11.37
C LYS A 132 -2.78 -9.15 11.04
N VAL A 133 -3.88 -8.88 10.35
CA VAL A 133 -4.79 -9.93 9.87
C VAL A 133 -4.05 -10.84 8.88
N LEU A 134 -3.31 -10.29 7.92
CA LEU A 134 -2.49 -11.06 6.98
C LEU A 134 -1.46 -11.94 7.69
N GLU A 135 -0.67 -11.36 8.60
CA GLU A 135 0.35 -12.09 9.37
C GLU A 135 -0.28 -13.26 10.15
N SER A 136 -1.46 -13.06 10.74
CA SER A 136 -2.17 -14.11 11.46
C SER A 136 -2.65 -15.26 10.55
N MET A 137 -3.10 -14.95 9.32
CA MET A 137 -3.49 -15.96 8.33
C MET A 137 -2.29 -16.76 7.85
N LEU A 138 -1.18 -16.10 7.50
CA LEU A 138 0.06 -16.77 7.08
C LEU A 138 0.63 -17.64 8.20
N TYR A 139 0.58 -17.14 9.44
CA TYR A 139 0.98 -17.91 10.61
C TYR A 139 0.15 -19.18 10.76
N TYR A 140 -1.18 -19.09 10.60
CA TYR A 140 -2.05 -20.26 10.61
C TYR A 140 -1.69 -21.26 9.49
N CYS A 141 -1.47 -20.79 8.25
CA CYS A 141 -1.08 -21.64 7.13
C CYS A 141 0.21 -22.42 7.42
N LEU A 142 1.24 -21.76 7.99
CA LEU A 142 2.48 -22.41 8.40
C LEU A 142 2.25 -23.48 9.48
N ARG A 143 1.36 -23.21 10.44
CA ARG A 143 1.00 -24.19 11.47
C ARG A 143 0.23 -25.38 10.95
N VAL A 144 -0.58 -25.21 9.90
CA VAL A 144 -1.26 -26.33 9.23
C VAL A 144 -0.23 -27.26 8.59
N ILE A 145 0.76 -26.70 7.88
CA ILE A 145 1.81 -27.48 7.20
C ILE A 145 2.71 -28.21 8.18
N THR A 146 3.13 -27.53 9.25
CA THR A 146 3.94 -28.13 10.32
C THR A 146 3.14 -29.05 11.24
N LYS A 147 1.81 -29.21 11.00
CA LYS A 147 0.89 -30.01 11.83
C LYS A 147 0.89 -29.59 13.30
N THR A 148 1.02 -28.28 13.55
CA THR A 148 1.05 -27.67 14.87
C THR A 148 -0.14 -26.76 15.17
N ALA A 149 -1.13 -26.66 14.26
CA ALA A 149 -2.27 -25.72 14.36
C ALA A 149 -3.10 -25.77 15.67
N ARG A 150 -3.06 -26.89 16.40
CA ARG A 150 -3.76 -27.04 17.70
C ARG A 150 -2.82 -27.16 18.90
N LYS A 151 -1.51 -27.12 18.68
CA LYS A 151 -0.51 -27.22 19.76
C LYS A 151 -0.33 -25.85 20.42
N GLN A 152 -0.38 -25.80 21.75
CA GLN A 152 0.03 -24.60 22.46
C GLN A 152 1.53 -24.37 22.24
N LEU A 153 1.92 -23.12 22.04
CA LEU A 153 3.32 -22.75 21.94
C LEU A 153 3.88 -22.64 23.36
N GLY A 154 5.01 -23.28 23.60
CA GLY A 154 5.80 -23.03 24.80
C GLY A 154 6.63 -21.75 24.65
N GLU A 155 7.34 -21.39 25.73
CA GLU A 155 8.30 -20.28 25.72
C GLU A 155 9.56 -20.61 24.90
N GLU A 156 9.89 -21.89 24.78
CA GLU A 156 11.03 -22.37 23.99
C GLU A 156 10.78 -22.25 22.48
N LYS A 157 11.68 -21.54 21.81
CA LYS A 157 11.65 -21.38 20.35
C LYS A 157 12.32 -22.60 19.71
N PRO A 158 11.61 -23.38 18.86
CA PRO A 158 12.22 -24.49 18.17
C PRO A 158 13.26 -23.98 17.17
N VAL A 159 14.41 -24.64 17.12
CA VAL A 159 15.42 -24.40 16.09
C VAL A 159 15.10 -25.26 14.87
N ILE A 160 14.78 -24.62 13.75
CA ILE A 160 14.45 -25.29 12.49
C ILE A 160 15.65 -25.10 11.54
N PRO A 161 16.23 -26.18 10.98
CA PRO A 161 17.25 -26.07 9.95
C PRO A 161 16.78 -25.24 8.75
N THR A 162 17.64 -24.37 8.20
CA THR A 162 17.28 -23.45 7.11
C THR A 162 16.70 -24.15 5.88
N ASN A 163 17.26 -25.31 5.52
CA ASN A 163 16.77 -26.11 4.39
C ASN A 163 15.37 -26.67 4.64
N GLU A 164 15.04 -27.04 5.87
CA GLU A 164 13.71 -27.48 6.28
C GLU A 164 12.73 -26.30 6.32
N TRP A 165 13.15 -25.17 6.88
CA TRP A 165 12.36 -23.94 6.88
C TRP A 165 11.97 -23.50 5.46
N ASN A 166 12.93 -23.49 4.53
CA ASN A 166 12.66 -23.13 3.13
C ASN A 166 11.66 -24.09 2.47
N LYS A 167 11.72 -25.40 2.79
CA LYS A 167 10.73 -26.37 2.31
C LYS A 167 9.33 -26.07 2.85
N ILE A 168 9.22 -25.74 4.14
CA ILE A 168 7.94 -25.36 4.78
C ILE A 168 7.37 -24.10 4.13
N VAL A 169 8.19 -23.07 3.91
CA VAL A 169 7.78 -21.82 3.28
C VAL A 169 7.31 -22.06 1.85
N ASN A 170 8.08 -22.80 1.03
CA ASN A 170 7.69 -23.11 -0.34
C ASN A 170 6.39 -23.92 -0.40
N GLN A 171 6.24 -24.92 0.49
CA GLN A 171 4.99 -25.68 0.59
C GLN A 171 3.81 -24.77 0.98
N CYS A 172 4.03 -23.80 1.87
CA CYS A 172 3.01 -22.83 2.29
C CYS A 172 2.56 -21.96 1.13
N TYR A 173 3.53 -21.46 0.37
CA TYR A 173 3.28 -20.68 -0.82
C TYR A 173 2.46 -21.48 -1.86
N GLU A 174 2.92 -22.67 -2.23
CA GLU A 174 2.26 -23.52 -3.23
C GLU A 174 0.82 -23.88 -2.83
N THR A 175 0.61 -24.17 -1.54
CA THR A 175 -0.68 -24.66 -1.03
C THR A 175 -1.71 -23.55 -0.80
N ASN A 176 -1.27 -22.31 -0.53
CA ASN A 176 -2.18 -21.24 -0.07
C ASN A 176 -2.08 -19.93 -0.87
N CYS A 177 -0.91 -19.59 -1.42
CA CYS A 177 -0.68 -18.27 -2.01
C CYS A 177 -0.89 -18.23 -3.53
N THR A 178 -0.90 -19.39 -4.20
CA THR A 178 -1.01 -19.46 -5.67
C THR A 178 -2.45 -19.31 -6.17
N ALA A 179 -2.61 -18.85 -7.42
CA ALA A 179 -3.91 -18.83 -8.09
C ALA A 179 -4.51 -20.24 -8.21
N ARG A 180 -3.66 -21.26 -8.40
CA ARG A 180 -4.07 -22.67 -8.41
C ARG A 180 -4.65 -23.09 -7.07
N ALA A 181 -4.05 -22.68 -5.95
CA ALA A 181 -4.58 -22.95 -4.62
C ALA A 181 -5.98 -22.33 -4.42
N ARG A 182 -6.16 -21.06 -4.81
CA ARG A 182 -7.47 -20.37 -4.76
C ARG A 182 -8.54 -21.09 -5.59
N LYS A 183 -8.21 -21.49 -6.82
CA LYS A 183 -9.13 -22.23 -7.70
C LYS A 183 -9.46 -23.61 -7.14
N ALA A 184 -8.48 -24.33 -6.58
CA ALA A 184 -8.72 -25.61 -5.94
C ALA A 184 -9.58 -25.49 -4.66
N ALA A 185 -9.46 -24.38 -3.93
CA ALA A 185 -10.30 -24.08 -2.77
C ALA A 185 -11.74 -23.70 -3.18
N GLU A 186 -11.92 -23.02 -4.31
CA GLU A 186 -13.23 -22.65 -4.88
C GLU A 186 -14.06 -23.90 -5.22
N SER A 187 -13.41 -24.96 -5.72
CA SER A 187 -14.07 -26.22 -6.08
C SER A 187 -14.48 -27.07 -4.86
N ARG A 188 -14.31 -26.59 -3.63
CA ARG A 188 -14.73 -27.30 -2.41
C ARG A 188 -16.16 -26.89 -2.04
N ASP A 189 -16.89 -27.82 -1.43
CA ASP A 189 -18.26 -27.56 -0.93
C ASP A 189 -18.31 -26.41 0.09
N CYS A 190 -17.24 -26.23 0.86
CA CYS A 190 -17.14 -25.19 1.88
C CYS A 190 -16.36 -23.97 1.36
N PRO A 191 -16.98 -22.78 1.26
CA PRO A 191 -16.34 -21.60 0.66
C PRO A 191 -15.29 -20.95 1.59
N LYS A 192 -15.23 -21.35 2.87
CA LYS A 192 -14.40 -20.68 3.89
C LYS A 192 -12.91 -20.62 3.52
N LEU A 193 -12.37 -21.70 2.97
CA LEU A 193 -10.97 -21.71 2.54
C LEU A 193 -10.76 -20.75 1.38
N HIS A 194 -11.62 -20.82 0.36
CA HIS A 194 -11.51 -19.92 -0.80
C HIS A 194 -11.54 -18.45 -0.37
N ASN A 195 -12.52 -18.07 0.45
CA ASN A 195 -12.67 -16.71 0.96
C ASN A 195 -11.43 -16.24 1.73
N MET A 196 -10.88 -17.09 2.61
CA MET A 196 -9.66 -16.78 3.35
C MET A 196 -8.44 -16.60 2.44
N LEU A 197 -8.30 -17.43 1.39
CA LEU A 197 -7.20 -17.29 0.44
C LEU A 197 -7.33 -16.04 -0.44
N VAL A 198 -8.55 -15.62 -0.79
CA VAL A 198 -8.80 -14.35 -1.50
C VAL A 198 -8.48 -13.16 -0.60
N GLN A 199 -8.99 -13.16 0.63
CA GLN A 199 -8.67 -12.12 1.62
C GLN A 199 -7.16 -11.99 1.86
N SER A 200 -6.46 -13.11 2.05
CA SER A 200 -5.01 -13.16 2.21
C SER A 200 -4.28 -12.56 1.01
N HIS A 201 -4.72 -12.89 -0.21
CA HIS A 201 -4.17 -12.32 -1.43
C HIS A 201 -4.34 -10.79 -1.48
N ASP A 202 -5.56 -10.30 -1.29
CA ASP A 202 -5.84 -8.85 -1.44
C ASP A 202 -5.15 -8.04 -0.34
N PHE A 203 -5.10 -8.56 0.88
CA PHE A 203 -4.37 -7.92 1.98
C PHE A 203 -2.86 -7.94 1.71
N SER A 204 -2.33 -8.98 1.07
CA SER A 204 -0.91 -9.04 0.70
C SER A 204 -0.51 -7.92 -0.27
N SER A 205 -1.36 -7.57 -1.24
CA SER A 205 -1.09 -6.46 -2.17
C SER A 205 -1.01 -5.11 -1.46
N VAL A 206 -1.89 -4.87 -0.47
CA VAL A 206 -1.87 -3.65 0.34
C VAL A 206 -0.60 -3.57 1.21
N VAL A 207 -0.23 -4.69 1.84
CA VAL A 207 0.97 -4.78 2.69
C VAL A 207 2.25 -4.63 1.88
N GLU A 208 2.31 -5.23 0.69
CA GLU A 208 3.42 -5.07 -0.25
C GLU A 208 3.58 -3.62 -0.65
N ALA A 209 2.50 -2.95 -1.07
CA ALA A 209 2.54 -1.53 -1.44
C ALA A 209 3.06 -0.65 -0.28
N LYS A 210 2.54 -0.86 0.94
CA LYS A 210 3.02 -0.16 2.14
C LYS A 210 4.52 -0.38 2.38
N ARG A 211 4.99 -1.62 2.26
CA ARG A 211 6.40 -1.96 2.51
C ARG A 211 7.32 -1.38 1.44
N SER A 212 6.91 -1.42 0.18
CA SER A 212 7.63 -0.82 -0.94
C SER A 212 7.76 0.69 -0.79
N MET A 213 6.70 1.37 -0.35
CA MET A 213 6.76 2.81 -0.08
C MET A 213 7.77 3.15 1.03
N LYS A 214 7.79 2.39 2.13
CA LYS A 214 8.79 2.58 3.19
C LYS A 214 10.23 2.30 2.75
N ALA A 215 10.42 1.39 1.80
CA ALA A 215 11.74 1.05 1.27
C ALA A 215 12.27 2.07 0.25
N GLY A 216 11.39 2.88 -0.36
CA GLY A 216 11.76 3.97 -1.26
C GLY A 216 12.21 5.25 -0.54
N ASP A 217 12.03 5.34 0.77
CA ASP A 217 12.44 6.47 1.62
C ASP A 217 13.94 6.42 2.02
N THR A 218 14.76 5.55 1.40
CA THR A 218 16.22 5.42 1.65
C THR A 218 17.08 5.97 0.53
#